data_AF-A0A0F9DWB9-F1
#
_entry.id   AF-A0A0F9DWB9-F1
#
_cell.length_a   1.000
_cell.length_b   1.000
_cell.length_c   1.000
_cell.angle_alpha   90.00
_cell.angle_beta   90.00
_cell.angle_gamma   90.00
#
_symmetry.space_group_name_H-M   'P 1'
#
loop_
_entity.id
_entity.type
_entity.pdbx_description
1 polymer ?
#
loop_
_entity_poly.entity_id
_entity_poly.type
_entity_poly.pdbx_seq_one_letter_code
_entity_poly.pdbx_strand_id
1 'polypeptide(L)'
;DLQVVGSSATPVRKAFALENDLIGDGIDDAYAAGDTVKYIVCPAGTEIYAFLDGGENVSKGDALIPSGDGSLLAFIESTHEAGIIVAYALEAVNISAQSAGGTQARIRVEAA
;
A
#
# COMPACT_ATOMS: atom_id res chain seq x y z
N ASP A 1 7.88 1.30 -17.89
CA ASP A 1 8.82 1.34 -16.76
C ASP A 1 8.04 1.72 -15.52
N LEU A 2 7.45 0.72 -14.85
CA LEU A 2 6.79 0.89 -13.56
C LEU A 2 7.77 0.29 -12.56
N GLN A 3 8.55 1.13 -11.89
CA GLN A 3 9.47 0.69 -10.85
C GLN A 3 8.70 0.65 -9.52
N VAL A 4 9.04 -0.29 -8.64
CA VAL A 4 8.62 -0.20 -7.23
C VAL A 4 9.27 1.06 -6.67
N VAL A 5 8.48 2.10 -6.43
CA VAL A 5 9.00 3.39 -5.97
C VAL A 5 9.00 3.36 -4.44
N GLY A 6 10.09 2.83 -3.87
CA GLY A 6 10.24 2.52 -2.45
C GLY A 6 11.12 3.50 -1.69
N SER A 7 10.67 4.73 -1.47
CA SER A 7 11.30 5.62 -0.50
C SER A 7 10.28 6.60 0.06
N SER A 8 10.10 6.59 1.38
CA SER A 8 9.29 7.51 2.18
C SER A 8 9.76 8.98 2.12
N ALA A 9 10.58 9.34 1.14
CA ALA A 9 11.10 10.69 0.93
C ALA A 9 10.80 11.26 -0.46
N THR A 10 10.18 10.50 -1.38
CA THR A 10 9.92 10.98 -2.75
C THR A 10 8.44 10.93 -3.07
N PRO A 11 7.85 12.01 -3.64
CA PRO A 11 6.47 11.99 -4.12
C PRO A 11 6.22 10.83 -5.08
N VAL A 12 5.17 10.07 -4.81
CA VAL A 12 4.84 8.83 -5.52
C VAL A 12 3.47 8.95 -6.16
N ARG A 13 3.29 8.25 -7.29
CA ARG A 13 1.97 8.17 -7.92
C ARG A 13 1.06 7.32 -7.03
N LYS A 14 -0.21 7.73 -6.93
CA LYS A 14 -1.29 6.95 -6.30
C LYS A 14 -1.73 5.81 -7.24
N ALA A 15 -0.76 4.96 -7.57
CA ALA A 15 -0.93 3.83 -8.48
C ALA A 15 -0.82 2.54 -7.68
N PHE A 16 -1.79 1.64 -7.88
CA PHE A 16 -1.90 0.40 -7.14
C PHE A 16 -1.96 -0.77 -8.12
N ALA A 17 -1.27 -1.87 -7.78
CA ALA A 17 -1.39 -3.12 -8.53
C ALA A 17 -2.81 -3.66 -8.37
N LEU A 18 -3.38 -4.15 -9.48
CA LEU A 18 -4.63 -4.91 -9.47
C LEU A 18 -4.30 -6.40 -9.36
N GLU A 19 -5.28 -7.24 -9.02
CA GLU A 19 -5.13 -8.70 -9.06
C GLU A 19 -5.01 -9.24 -10.50
N ASN A 20 -4.37 -10.40 -10.66
CA ASN A 20 -4.18 -11.05 -11.97
C ASN A 20 -5.32 -12.03 -12.29
N ASP A 21 -6.55 -11.52 -12.21
CA ASP A 21 -7.79 -12.26 -12.48
C ASP A 21 -7.82 -13.00 -13.84
N LEU A 22 -7.07 -12.52 -14.84
CA LEU A 22 -6.99 -13.09 -16.18
C LEU A 22 -6.45 -14.53 -16.19
N ILE A 23 -5.63 -14.89 -15.19
CA ILE A 23 -5.08 -16.25 -15.05
C ILE A 23 -5.65 -17.00 -13.83
N GLY A 24 -6.63 -16.40 -13.14
CA GLY A 24 -7.31 -17.00 -11.99
C GLY A 24 -6.69 -16.66 -10.63
N ASP A 25 -5.68 -15.79 -10.60
CA ASP A 25 -5.03 -15.33 -9.37
C ASP A 25 -5.87 -14.24 -8.69
N GLY A 26 -5.98 -14.34 -7.37
CA GLY A 26 -6.61 -13.33 -6.52
C GLY A 26 -5.60 -12.38 -5.90
N ILE A 27 -6.10 -11.47 -5.07
CA ILE A 27 -5.27 -10.48 -4.36
C ILE A 27 -4.19 -11.08 -3.44
N ASP A 28 -4.34 -12.31 -2.92
CA ASP A 28 -3.32 -12.95 -2.07
C ASP A 28 -2.20 -13.62 -2.88
N ASP A 29 -2.36 -13.72 -4.19
CA ASP A 29 -1.40 -14.37 -5.07
C ASP A 29 -0.32 -13.38 -5.50
N ALA A 30 0.93 -13.70 -5.17
CA ALA A 30 2.06 -12.84 -5.47
C ALA A 30 2.41 -12.89 -6.95
N TYR A 31 2.60 -11.71 -7.55
CA TYR A 31 3.21 -11.58 -8.87
C TYR A 31 4.63 -12.15 -8.89
N ALA A 32 4.96 -12.92 -9.93
CA ALA A 32 6.32 -13.39 -10.13
C ALA A 32 7.21 -12.28 -10.72
N ALA A 33 8.51 -12.39 -10.48
CA ALA A 33 9.47 -11.47 -11.06
C ALA A 33 9.43 -11.55 -12.60
N GLY A 34 9.24 -10.40 -13.25
CA GLY A 34 9.12 -10.29 -14.71
C GLY A 34 7.68 -10.37 -15.23
N ASP A 35 6.69 -10.56 -14.35
CA ASP A 35 5.29 -10.53 -14.76
C ASP A 35 4.86 -9.15 -15.22
N THR A 36 3.94 -9.13 -16.18
CA THR A 36 3.24 -7.90 -16.57
C THR A 36 2.13 -7.64 -15.58
N VAL A 37 2.28 -6.58 -14.79
CA VAL A 37 1.34 -6.20 -13.74
C VAL A 37 0.30 -5.21 -14.28
N LYS A 38 -0.98 -5.51 -14.10
CA LYS A 38 -2.05 -4.52 -14.29
C LYS A 38 -2.04 -3.57 -13.09
N TYR A 39 -2.18 -2.28 -13.35
CA TYR A 39 -2.27 -1.28 -12.29
C TYR A 39 -3.38 -0.29 -12.60
N ILE A 40 -3.88 0.36 -11.54
CA ILE A 40 -4.80 1.48 -11.64
C ILE A 40 -4.16 2.73 -11.04
N VAL A 41 -4.42 3.90 -11.62
CA VAL A 41 -4.13 5.19 -10.98
C VAL A 41 -5.42 5.68 -10.34
N CYS A 42 -5.43 5.75 -9.02
CA CYS A 42 -6.62 6.09 -8.25
C CYS A 42 -6.76 7.62 -8.15
N PRO A 43 -7.87 8.22 -8.62
CA PRO A 43 -8.23 9.57 -8.21
C PRO A 43 -8.53 9.63 -6.71
N ALA A 44 -8.43 10.82 -6.13
CA ALA A 44 -8.78 11.04 -4.73
C ALA A 44 -10.21 10.58 -4.43
N GLY A 45 -10.41 9.92 -3.28
CA GLY A 45 -11.70 9.36 -2.88
C GLY A 45 -11.97 7.94 -3.39
N THR A 46 -11.05 7.33 -4.16
CA THR A 46 -11.23 5.94 -4.61
C THR A 46 -10.97 4.97 -3.46
N GLU A 47 -11.95 4.12 -3.16
CA GLU A 47 -11.78 3.03 -2.19
C GLU A 47 -11.17 1.79 -2.84
N ILE A 48 -10.11 1.25 -2.25
CA ILE A 48 -9.43 0.04 -2.71
C ILE A 48 -8.99 -0.83 -1.53
N TYR A 49 -8.73 -2.11 -1.81
CA TYR A 49 -7.91 -2.93 -0.93
C TYR A 49 -6.43 -2.75 -1.29
N ALA A 50 -5.60 -2.64 -0.26
CA ALA A 50 -4.14 -2.62 -0.37
C ALA A 50 -3.54 -3.53 0.72
N PHE A 51 -2.22 -3.67 0.70
CA PHE A 51 -1.47 -4.37 1.74
C PHE A 51 -0.86 -3.40 2.73
N LEU A 52 -1.03 -3.67 4.02
CA LEU A 52 -0.37 -3.03 5.14
C LEU A 52 0.89 -3.84 5.51
N ASP A 53 2.01 -3.15 5.68
CA ASP A 53 3.28 -3.76 6.06
C ASP A 53 3.21 -4.41 7.45
N GLY A 54 4.03 -5.43 7.67
CA GLY A 54 4.19 -6.03 8.98
C GLY A 54 4.77 -5.04 9.99
N GLY A 55 4.34 -5.12 11.25
CA GLY A 55 4.80 -4.21 12.30
C GLY A 55 3.91 -2.98 12.48
N GLU A 56 2.96 -2.76 11.57
CA GLU A 56 2.05 -1.63 11.61
C GLU A 56 0.82 -1.85 12.50
N ASN A 57 0.34 -0.77 13.11
CA ASN A 57 -0.91 -0.71 13.84
C ASN A 57 -1.61 0.60 13.52
N VAL A 58 -2.64 0.53 12.67
CA VAL A 58 -3.34 1.69 12.13
C VAL A 58 -4.79 1.72 12.57
N SER A 59 -5.28 2.92 12.80
CA SER A 59 -6.67 3.24 13.05
C SER A 59 -7.33 3.80 11.80
N LYS A 60 -8.67 3.73 11.75
CA LYS A 60 -9.43 4.40 10.69
C LYS A 60 -9.12 5.90 10.69
N GLY A 61 -8.79 6.44 9.52
CA GLY A 61 -8.42 7.83 9.29
C GLY A 61 -6.91 8.09 9.31
N ASP A 62 -6.09 7.12 9.72
CA ASP A 62 -4.63 7.28 9.69
C ASP A 62 -4.15 7.46 8.25
N ALA A 63 -3.25 8.43 8.06
CA ALA A 63 -2.60 8.65 6.78
C ALA A 63 -1.57 7.55 6.52
N LEU A 64 -1.50 7.09 5.27
CA LEU A 64 -0.65 5.98 4.85
C LEU A 64 0.28 6.42 3.71
N ILE A 65 1.49 5.89 3.77
CA ILE A 65 2.54 6.10 2.76
C ILE A 65 3.04 4.74 2.25
N PRO A 66 3.64 4.66 1.06
CA PRO A 66 4.20 3.39 0.59
C PRO A 66 5.49 3.06 1.33
N SER A 67 5.66 1.77 1.60
CA SER A 67 6.88 1.16 2.11
C SER A 67 7.86 0.83 0.96
N GLY A 68 8.98 0.21 1.29
CA GLY A 68 9.98 -0.22 0.30
C GLY A 68 9.53 -1.39 -0.59
N ASP A 69 8.56 -2.19 -0.16
CA ASP A 69 8.09 -3.39 -0.86
C ASP A 69 6.75 -3.19 -1.60
N GLY A 70 6.19 -1.97 -1.55
CA GLY A 70 4.92 -1.61 -2.18
C GLY A 70 3.68 -1.80 -1.29
N SER A 71 3.84 -2.32 -0.07
CA SER A 71 2.81 -2.21 0.98
C SER A 71 2.72 -0.79 1.54
N LEU A 72 1.77 -0.57 2.44
CA LEU A 72 1.51 0.69 3.11
C LEU A 72 2.01 0.64 4.55
N LEU A 73 2.53 1.76 5.04
CA LEU A 73 2.88 1.95 6.44
C LEU A 73 2.30 3.26 6.97
N ALA A 74 2.20 3.39 8.29
CA ALA A 74 1.64 4.57 8.93
C ALA A 74 2.50 5.82 8.67
N PHE A 75 1.85 6.91 8.29
CA PHE A 75 2.49 8.22 8.25
C PHE A 75 2.90 8.65 9.66
N ILE A 76 4.10 9.22 9.78
CA ILE A 76 4.66 9.69 11.05
C ILE A 76 5.18 11.10 10.79
N GLU A 77 4.47 12.09 11.34
CA GLU A 77 4.73 13.52 11.05
C GLU A 77 6.16 13.96 11.38
N SER A 78 6.82 13.32 12.35
CA SER A 78 8.20 13.65 12.74
C SER A 78 9.27 13.13 11.77
N THR A 79 8.94 12.20 10.89
CA THR A 79 9.90 11.55 9.97
C THR A 79 9.48 11.59 8.51
N HIS A 80 8.23 11.94 8.21
CA HIS A 80 7.65 11.90 6.88
C HIS A 80 7.08 13.26 6.47
N GLU A 81 7.28 13.62 5.21
CA GLU A 81 6.70 14.84 4.62
C GLU A 81 5.25 14.60 4.19
N ALA A 82 4.33 15.53 4.44
CA ALA A 82 2.91 15.32 4.08
C ALA A 82 2.67 15.06 2.57
N GLY A 83 3.60 15.50 1.71
CA GLY A 83 3.52 15.32 0.26
C GLY A 83 3.66 13.88 -0.25
N ILE A 84 3.94 12.91 0.64
CA ILE A 84 4.07 11.49 0.29
C ILE A 84 2.89 10.63 0.74
N ILE A 85 1.84 11.23 1.31
CA ILE A 85 0.60 10.52 1.66
C ILE A 85 -0.10 10.05 0.39
N VAL A 86 -0.38 8.74 0.32
CA VAL A 86 -1.03 8.11 -0.84
C VAL A 86 -2.45 7.64 -0.54
N ALA A 87 -2.78 7.36 0.72
CA ALA A 87 -4.09 6.89 1.12
C ALA A 87 -4.41 7.19 2.59
N TYR A 88 -5.67 7.02 2.97
CA TYR A 88 -6.16 7.04 4.34
C TYR A 88 -6.83 5.71 4.68
N ALA A 89 -6.58 5.18 5.88
CA ALA A 89 -7.17 3.93 6.34
C ALA A 89 -8.70 4.05 6.53
N LEU A 90 -9.46 3.12 5.97
CA LEU A 90 -10.93 3.07 6.14
C LEU A 90 -11.37 2.13 7.28
N GLU A 91 -10.43 1.41 7.86
CA GLU A 91 -10.63 0.49 8.98
C GLU A 91 -9.39 0.43 9.89
N ALA A 92 -9.55 -0.14 11.08
CA ALA A 92 -8.42 -0.40 11.96
C ALA A 92 -7.83 -1.78 11.67
N VAL A 93 -6.51 -1.86 11.53
CA VAL A 93 -5.76 -3.10 11.30
C VAL A 93 -4.53 -3.10 12.19
N ASN A 94 -4.37 -4.15 12.97
CA ASN A 94 -3.19 -4.34 13.82
C ASN A 94 -2.45 -5.60 13.39
N ILE A 95 -1.28 -5.40 12.80
CA ILE A 95 -0.33 -6.47 12.44
C ILE A 95 1.05 -6.21 13.08
N SER A 96 1.06 -5.52 14.23
CA SER A 96 2.28 -5.08 14.92
C SER A 96 3.14 -6.23 15.47
N ALA A 97 2.60 -7.45 15.51
CA ALA A 97 3.33 -8.64 15.91
C ALA A 97 4.20 -9.23 14.80
N GLN A 98 4.06 -8.76 13.55
CA GLN A 98 4.86 -9.20 12.41
C GLN A 98 6.06 -8.27 12.22
N SER A 99 7.10 -8.78 11.58
CA SER A 99 8.25 -7.95 11.18
C SER A 99 7.91 -7.13 9.93
N ALA A 100 8.50 -5.94 9.81
CA ALA A 100 8.46 -5.14 8.58
C ALA A 100 9.04 -5.91 7.38
N GLY A 101 8.40 -5.79 6.21
CA GLY A 101 8.64 -6.63 5.03
C GLY A 101 8.28 -8.10 5.21
N GLY A 102 7.54 -8.43 6.28
CA GLY A 102 7.11 -9.77 6.63
C GLY A 102 5.69 -10.07 6.14
N THR A 103 4.91 -10.79 6.95
CA THR A 103 3.50 -11.06 6.64
C THR A 103 2.72 -9.74 6.57
N GLN A 104 2.16 -9.45 5.40
CA GLN A 104 1.30 -8.29 5.19
C GLN A 104 -0.15 -8.61 5.57
N ALA A 105 -0.94 -7.58 5.85
CA ALA A 105 -2.40 -7.68 6.03
C ALA A 105 -3.13 -6.89 4.95
N ARG A 106 -4.31 -7.36 4.53
CA ARG A 106 -5.20 -6.55 3.71
C ARG A 106 -5.77 -5.39 4.55
N ILE A 107 -5.89 -4.23 3.93
CA ILE A 107 -6.53 -3.05 4.50
C ILE A 107 -7.36 -2.33 3.44
N ARG A 108 -8.56 -1.88 3.81
CA ARG A 108 -9.35 -0.94 3.00
C ARG A 108 -8.83 0.47 3.19
N VAL A 109 -8.62 1.17 2.08
CA VAL A 109 -8.09 2.53 2.08
C VAL A 109 -8.82 3.41 1.08
N GLU A 110 -8.85 4.71 1.35
CA GLU A 110 -9.27 5.74 0.40
C GLU A 110 -8.02 6.41 -0.17
N ALA A 111 -7.86 6.42 -1.49
CA ALA A 111 -6.77 7.14 -2.14
C ALA A 111 -6.87 8.64 -1.81
N ALA A 112 -5.77 9.22 -1.32
CA ALA A 112 -5.69 10.62 -0.90
C ALA A 112 -5.78 11.60 -2.08
#